data_AF-A0A947PCR7-F1
#
_entry.id   AF-A0A947PCR7-F1
#
_cell.length_a   1.000
_cell.length_b   1.000
_cell.length_c   1.000
_cell.angle_alpha   90.00
_cell.angle_beta   90.00
_cell.angle_gamma   90.00
#
_symmetry.space_group_name_H-M   'P 1'
#
loop_
_entity.id
_entity.type
_entity.pdbx_description
1 polymer ?
#
loop_
_entity_poly.entity_id
_entity_poly.type
_entity_poly.pdbx_seq_one_letter_code
_entity_poly.pdbx_strand_id
1 'polypeptide(L)'
;MMSYALIGGILLNIGAYLTFRGKIYQAVIVYLFADICWIIMAYQKNDYMGAFFIITGTLFGFLAFMKMKNGEMNKTLNKEENDL
;
A
#
# COMPACT_ATOMS: atom_id res chain seq x y z
N MET A 1 -18.74 18.81 -5.45
CA MET A 1 -17.34 18.40 -5.64
C MET A 1 -17.08 17.20 -4.73
N MET A 2 -17.04 15.98 -5.27
CA MET A 2 -16.82 14.78 -4.46
C MET A 2 -15.34 14.74 -4.07
N SER A 3 -15.06 14.72 -2.77
CA SER A 3 -13.68 14.77 -2.27
C SER A 3 -12.95 13.48 -2.67
N TYR A 4 -11.76 13.59 -3.29
CA TYR A 4 -10.89 12.45 -3.57
C TYR A 4 -10.55 11.65 -2.31
N ALA A 5 -10.62 12.28 -1.12
CA ALA A 5 -10.53 11.60 0.17
C ALA A 5 -11.59 10.52 0.37
N LEU A 6 -12.81 10.77 -0.11
CA LEU A 6 -13.96 9.90 0.04
C LEU A 6 -13.81 8.66 -0.87
N ILE A 7 -13.31 8.87 -2.09
CA ILE A 7 -12.97 7.78 -3.03
C ILE A 7 -11.84 6.93 -2.46
N GLY A 8 -10.78 7.56 -1.94
CA GLY A 8 -9.68 6.87 -1.25
C GLY A 8 -10.17 6.06 -0.04
N GLY A 9 -11.10 6.61 0.76
CA GLY A 9 -11.72 5.92 1.89
C GLY A 9 -12.53 4.69 1.48
N ILE A 10 -13.27 4.75 0.38
CA ILE A 10 -14.00 3.58 -0.16
C ILE A 10 -13.01 2.50 -0.63
N LEU A 11 -11.96 2.89 -1.34
CA LEU A 11 -10.90 1.98 -1.79
C LEU A 11 -10.23 1.27 -0.60
N LEU A 12 -9.95 1.98 0.49
CA LEU A 12 -9.41 1.36 1.71
C LEU A 12 -10.32 0.30 2.30
N ASN A 13 -11.63 0.52 2.34
CA ASN A 13 -12.58 -0.48 2.83
C ASN A 13 -12.59 -1.73 1.94
N ILE A 14 -12.51 -1.55 0.62
CA ILE A 14 -12.41 -2.67 -0.34
C ILE A 14 -11.10 -3.44 -0.14
N GLY A 15 -9.97 -2.73 0.03
CA GLY A 15 -8.68 -3.34 0.31
C GLY A 15 -8.67 -4.11 1.64
N ALA A 16 -9.31 -3.58 2.68
CA ALA A 16 -9.45 -4.24 3.98
C ALA A 16 -10.27 -5.54 3.85
N TYR A 17 -11.37 -5.49 3.09
CA TYR A 17 -12.17 -6.68 2.80
C TYR A 17 -11.39 -7.75 2.01
N LEU A 18 -10.60 -7.34 1.01
CA LEU A 18 -9.74 -8.25 0.26
C LEU A 18 -8.64 -8.88 1.13
N THR A 19 -8.09 -8.10 2.06
CA THR A 19 -7.11 -8.58 3.06
C THR A 19 -7.75 -9.62 3.97
N PHE A 20 -8.97 -9.36 4.47
CA PHE A 20 -9.71 -10.30 5.29
C PHE A 20 -10.00 -11.64 4.57
N ARG A 21 -10.19 -11.60 3.25
CA ARG A 21 -10.36 -12.79 2.39
C ARG A 21 -9.05 -13.52 2.07
N GLY A 22 -7.90 -13.07 2.59
CA GLY A 22 -6.58 -13.65 2.31
C GLY A 22 -5.99 -13.25 0.96
N LYS A 23 -6.62 -12.33 0.22
CA LYS A 23 -6.14 -11.85 -1.09
C LYS A 23 -5.22 -10.63 -0.92
N ILE A 24 -4.15 -10.80 -0.15
CA ILE A 24 -3.22 -9.73 0.23
C ILE A 24 -2.66 -9.01 -1.00
N TYR A 25 -2.32 -9.75 -2.06
CA TYR A 25 -1.77 -9.12 -3.27
C TYR A 25 -2.76 -8.18 -3.98
N GLN A 26 -4.05 -8.53 -3.99
CA GLN A 26 -5.09 -7.67 -4.58
C GLN A 26 -5.38 -6.48 -3.68
N ALA A 27 -5.38 -6.67 -2.36
CA ALA A 27 -5.57 -5.60 -1.39
C ALA A 27 -4.50 -4.51 -1.53
N VAL A 28 -3.22 -4.91 -1.69
CA VAL A 28 -2.12 -3.97 -1.88
C VAL A 28 -2.33 -3.11 -3.12
N ILE A 29 -2.75 -3.70 -4.25
CA ILE A 29 -3.05 -2.93 -5.47
C ILE A 29 -4.15 -1.89 -5.20
N VAL A 30 -5.21 -2.27 -4.48
CA VAL A 30 -6.30 -1.34 -4.13
C VAL A 30 -5.82 -0.21 -3.21
N TYR A 31 -4.92 -0.51 -2.27
CA TYR A 31 -4.30 0.51 -1.42
C TYR A 31 -3.41 1.47 -2.21
N LEU A 32 -2.64 0.99 -3.20
CA LEU A 32 -1.87 1.88 -4.08
C LEU A 32 -2.78 2.86 -4.84
N PHE A 33 -3.96 2.42 -5.27
CA PHE A 33 -4.95 3.32 -5.89
C PHE A 33 -5.52 4.33 -4.89
N ALA A 34 -5.72 3.95 -3.63
CA ALA A 34 -6.14 4.88 -2.59
C ALA A 34 -5.08 5.95 -2.33
N ASP A 35 -3.80 5.57 -2.28
CA ASP A 35 -2.67 6.50 -2.11
C ASP A 35 -2.60 7.53 -3.25
N ILE A 36 -2.82 7.11 -4.51
CA ILE A 36 -2.90 8.04 -5.65
C ILE A 36 -4.00 9.08 -5.44
N CYS A 37 -5.18 8.67 -4.95
CA CYS A 37 -6.28 9.60 -4.66
C CYS A 37 -5.89 10.65 -3.61
N TRP A 38 -5.12 10.24 -2.60
CA TRP A 38 -4.65 11.13 -1.55
C TRP A 38 -3.49 12.02 -1.97
N ILE A 39 -2.60 11.55 -2.86
CA ILE A 39 -1.57 12.39 -3.48
C ILE A 39 -2.22 13.52 -4.29
N ILE A 40 -3.24 13.20 -5.11
CA ILE A 40 -3.99 14.20 -5.87
C ILE A 40 -4.67 15.20 -4.93
N MET A 41 -5.24 14.72 -3.82
CA MET A 41 -5.85 15.60 -2.81
C MET A 41 -4.83 16.52 -2.14
N ALA A 42 -3.67 15.98 -1.74
CA ALA A 42 -2.60 16.73 -1.10
C ALA A 42 -2.06 17.82 -2.04
N TYR A 43 -1.91 17.50 -3.33
CA TYR A 43 -1.54 18.48 -4.36
C TYR A 43 -2.57 19.61 -4.47
N GLN A 44 -3.88 19.28 -4.50
CA GLN A 44 -4.95 20.28 -4.53
C GLN A 44 -5.00 21.17 -3.28
N LYS A 45 -4.55 20.67 -2.13
CA LYS A 45 -4.47 21.42 -0.87
C LYS A 45 -3.14 22.15 -0.66
N ASN A 46 -2.23 22.12 -1.64
CA ASN A 46 -0.85 22.63 -1.52
C ASN A 46 -0.06 22.00 -0.35
N ASP A 47 -0.46 20.80 0.08
CA ASP A 47 0.23 20.05 1.12
C ASP A 47 1.30 19.15 0.50
N TYR A 48 2.37 19.78 0.05
CA TYR A 48 3.49 19.10 -0.60
C TYR A 48 4.24 18.16 0.35
N MET A 49 4.25 18.48 1.65
CA MET A 49 4.88 17.64 2.67
C MET A 49 4.06 16.36 2.90
N GLY A 50 2.74 16.48 2.99
CA GLY A 50 1.82 15.34 3.02
C GLY A 50 1.97 14.46 1.76
N ALA A 51 2.02 15.07 0.58
CA ALA A 51 2.23 14.34 -0.67
C ALA A 51 3.57 13.56 -0.67
N PHE A 52 4.65 14.17 -0.17
CA PHE A 52 5.96 13.52 -0.07
C PHE A 52 5.94 12.30 0.87
N PHE A 53 5.31 12.42 2.04
CA PHE A 53 5.17 11.29 2.96
C PHE A 53 4.35 10.14 2.37
N ILE A 54 3.26 10.46 1.65
CA ILE A 54 2.45 9.42 0.99
C ILE A 54 3.30 8.72 -0.07
N ILE A 55 3.96 9.46 -0.96
CA ILE A 55 4.80 8.89 -2.03
C ILE A 55 5.90 7.97 -1.47
N THR A 56 6.61 8.43 -0.43
CA THR A 56 7.68 7.64 0.19
C THR A 56 7.13 6.38 0.87
N GLY A 57 6.00 6.49 1.59
CA GLY A 57 5.31 5.35 2.19
C GLY A 57 4.83 4.34 1.16
N THR A 58 4.22 4.79 0.07
CA THR A 58 3.76 3.97 -1.05
C THR A 58 4.91 3.23 -1.72
N LEU A 59 6.06 3.88 -1.92
CA LEU A 59 7.27 3.25 -2.48
C LEU A 59 7.80 2.13 -1.58
N PHE A 60 7.95 2.39 -0.27
CA PHE A 60 8.39 1.35 0.66
C PHE A 60 7.38 0.19 0.77
N GLY A 61 6.08 0.49 0.78
CA GLY A 61 5.03 -0.53 0.76
C GLY A 61 5.09 -1.39 -0.51
N PHE A 62 5.34 -0.78 -1.67
CA PHE A 62 5.51 -1.49 -2.93
C PHE A 62 6.77 -2.37 -2.95
N LEU A 63 7.89 -1.89 -2.42
CA LEU A 63 9.11 -2.69 -2.29
C LEU A 63 8.90 -3.89 -1.36
N ALA A 64 8.23 -3.70 -0.22
CA ALA A 64 7.88 -4.79 0.69
C ALA A 64 6.97 -5.81 0.01
N PHE A 65 5.98 -5.36 -0.75
CA PHE A 65 5.12 -6.21 -1.58
C PHE A 65 5.91 -7.01 -2.60
N MET A 66 6.86 -6.39 -3.31
CA MET A 66 7.68 -7.06 -4.31
C MET A 66 8.54 -8.14 -3.66
N LYS A 67 9.11 -7.87 -2.47
CA LYS A 67 9.86 -8.85 -1.68
C LYS A 67 8.99 -10.02 -1.20
N MET A 68 7.76 -9.76 -0.79
CA MET A 68 6.78 -10.80 -0.43
C MET A 68 6.39 -11.65 -1.64
N LYS A 69 6.11 -11.02 -2.79
CA LYS A 69 5.72 -11.71 -4.03
C LYS A 69 6.83 -12.60 -4.59
N ASN A 70 8.07 -12.15 -4.53
CA ASN A 70 9.22 -12.92 -5.03
C ASN A 70 9.57 -14.11 -4.13
N GLY A 71 8.89 -14.31 -3.00
CA GLY A 71 9.15 -15.41 -2.07
C GLY A 71 10.48 -15.28 -1.33
N GLU A 72 11.21 -14.17 -1.51
CA GLU A 72 12.46 -13.88 -0.81
C GLU A 72 12.24 -13.84 0.70
N MET A 73 11.08 -13.36 1.16
CA MET A 73 10.72 -13.38 2.57
C MET A 73 10.65 -14.81 3.13
N ASN A 74 10.13 -15.77 2.37
CA ASN A 74 10.05 -17.17 2.77
C ASN A 74 11.44 -17.87 2.72
N LYS A 75 12.30 -17.44 1.79
CA LYS A 75 13.70 -17.88 1.72
C LYS A 75 14.54 -17.34 2.88
N THR A 76 14.34 -16.09 3.31
CA THR A 76 15.06 -15.53 4.47
C THR A 76 14.60 -16.21 5.77
N LEU A 77 13.29 -16.38 5.97
CA LEU A 77 12.73 -17.05 7.16
C LEU A 77 13.26 -18.48 7.33
N ASN A 78 13.24 -19.31 6.27
CA ASN A 78 13.76 -20.68 6.35
C ASN A 78 15.29 -20.77 6.40
N LYS A 79 16.00 -19.71 6.02
CA LYS A 79 17.47 -19.68 6.08
C LYS A 79 17.94 -19.39 7.51
N GLU A 80 17.26 -18.48 8.21
CA GLU A 80 17.49 -18.26 9.65
C GLU A 80 17.12 -19.49 10.51
N GLU A 81 16.08 -20.25 10.14
CA GLU A 81 15.71 -21.49 10.85
C GLU A 81 16.72 -22.63 10.69
N ASN A 82 17.46 -22.69 9.57
CA ASN A 82 18.50 -23.71 9.34
C ASN A 82 19.89 -23.31 9.85
N ASP A 83 20.07 -22.07 10.31
CA ASP A 83 21.33 -21.54 10.88
C ASP A 83 21.30 -21.48 12.43
N LEU A 84 20.25 -22.03 13.07
CA LEU A 84 20.06 -22.21 14.52
C LEU A 84 20.19 -23.68 14.92
#